data_AF-A0A4S3PLP5-F1
#
_entry.id   AF-A0A4S3PLP5-F1
#
_cell.length_a   1.000
_cell.length_b   1.000
_cell.length_c   1.000
_cell.angle_alpha   90.00
_cell.angle_beta   90.00
_cell.angle_gamma   90.00
#
_symmetry.space_group_name_H-M   'P 1'
#
loop_
_entity.id
_entity.type
_entity.pdbx_description
1 polymer ?
#
loop_
_entity_poly.entity_id
_entity_poly.type
_entity_poly.pdbx_seq_one_letter_code
_entity_poly.pdbx_strand_id
1 'polypeptide(L)'
;MKGHSEKWLYSVTKDAGYEINGNVEKVKDTFDWGDASVSHPFFSTRIFWHALDDLIHDETEWLGMVNEFRPFYLEPWTKFASITELDKALRLSDELACVQRALSWHLYLTPYSQNKDENDDRPAQWLRLLLEYRSLVGK
;
A
#
# COMPACT_ATOMS: atom_id res chain seq x y z
N MET A 1 20.54 14.44 4.82
CA MET A 1 19.83 13.15 5.01
C MET A 1 20.30 12.06 4.02
N LYS A 2 21.62 11.85 3.86
CA LYS A 2 22.14 10.70 3.09
C LYS A 2 22.38 9.54 4.07
N GLY A 3 21.91 8.34 3.75
CA GLY A 3 22.21 7.11 4.48
C GLY A 3 21.28 6.72 5.64
N HIS A 4 20.26 7.52 5.99
CA HIS A 4 19.29 7.13 7.03
C HIS A 4 18.19 6.21 6.48
N SER A 5 17.66 6.52 5.29
CA SER A 5 16.60 5.74 4.64
C SER A 5 17.08 4.37 4.16
N GLU A 6 18.30 4.28 3.61
CA GLU A 6 18.91 3.00 3.21
C GLU A 6 19.16 2.12 4.42
N LYS A 7 19.76 2.66 5.49
CA LYS A 7 19.97 1.91 6.73
C LYS A 7 18.66 1.45 7.36
N TRP A 8 17.62 2.27 7.30
CA TRP A 8 16.29 1.90 7.77
C TRP A 8 15.70 0.75 6.94
N LEU A 9 15.73 0.83 5.60
CA LEU A 9 15.23 -0.24 4.74
C LEU A 9 15.97 -1.56 4.99
N TYR A 10 17.31 -1.53 5.03
CA TYR A 10 18.12 -2.72 5.34
C TYR A 10 17.86 -3.26 6.75
N SER A 11 17.63 -2.39 7.74
CA SER A 11 17.26 -2.82 9.10
C SER A 11 15.92 -3.53 9.07
N VAL A 12 14.89 -2.90 8.50
CA VAL A 12 13.53 -3.45 8.46
C VAL A 12 13.51 -4.78 7.71
N THR A 13 14.18 -4.89 6.56
CA THR A 13 14.22 -6.16 5.80
C THR A 13 14.96 -7.24 6.60
N LYS A 14 16.08 -6.90 7.24
CA LYS A 14 16.85 -7.85 8.05
C LYS A 14 16.10 -8.29 9.31
N ASP A 15 15.44 -7.37 9.99
CA ASP A 15 14.63 -7.63 11.19
C ASP A 15 13.42 -8.51 10.85
N ALA A 16 12.92 -8.41 9.61
CA ALA A 16 11.92 -9.31 9.02
C ALA A 16 12.53 -10.58 8.39
N GLY A 17 13.83 -10.85 8.55
CA GLY A 17 14.46 -12.07 8.03
C GLY A 17 14.64 -12.14 6.51
N TYR A 18 14.44 -11.03 5.79
CA TYR A 18 14.63 -10.93 4.35
C TYR A 18 16.01 -10.37 3.98
N GLU A 19 16.61 -10.94 2.94
CA GLU A 19 17.84 -10.43 2.31
C GLU A 19 17.52 -9.69 1.01
N ILE A 20 18.05 -8.48 0.87
CA ILE A 20 17.92 -7.70 -0.36
C ILE A 20 18.91 -8.26 -1.39
N ASN A 21 18.40 -9.01 -2.35
CA ASN A 21 19.16 -9.53 -3.49
C ASN A 21 19.06 -8.55 -4.67
N GLY A 22 19.96 -7.56 -4.75
CA GLY A 22 20.00 -6.59 -5.84
C GLY A 22 20.56 -5.23 -5.44
N ASN A 23 20.63 -4.32 -6.41
CA ASN A 23 21.02 -2.94 -6.15
C ASN A 23 19.84 -2.16 -5.56
N VAL A 24 20.03 -1.57 -4.38
CA VAL A 24 19.09 -0.59 -3.83
C VAL A 24 19.33 0.74 -4.54
N GLU A 25 18.43 1.09 -5.45
CA GLU A 25 18.48 2.39 -6.11
C GLU A 25 17.66 3.41 -5.33
N LYS A 26 18.25 4.60 -5.17
CA LYS A 26 17.55 5.71 -4.58
C LYS A 26 16.52 6.21 -5.59
N VAL A 27 15.23 6.14 -5.26
CA VAL A 27 14.17 6.79 -6.04
C VAL A 27 14.49 8.28 -6.09
N LYS A 28 14.88 8.75 -7.28
CA LYS A 28 15.48 10.07 -7.46
C LYS A 28 14.44 11.18 -7.34
N ASP A 29 13.21 10.88 -7.76
CA ASP A 29 12.07 11.80 -7.78
C ASP A 29 10.77 10.98 -7.76
N THR A 30 9.79 11.37 -6.93
CA THR A 30 8.40 10.87 -7.05
C THR A 30 7.64 11.82 -7.98
N PHE A 31 7.22 11.31 -9.13
CA PHE A 31 6.42 12.03 -10.13
C PHE A 31 4.98 11.49 -10.11
N ASP A 32 4.08 12.11 -10.88
CA ASP A 32 2.63 11.80 -10.92
C ASP A 32 1.87 12.16 -9.63
N TRP A 33 1.78 13.47 -9.35
CA TRP A 33 1.00 14.02 -8.24
C TRP A 33 -0.43 14.40 -8.64
N GLY A 34 -0.89 13.98 -9.83
CA GLY A 34 -2.14 14.44 -10.42
C GLY A 34 -3.38 14.11 -9.59
N ASP A 35 -3.29 13.10 -8.73
CA ASP A 35 -4.36 12.64 -7.83
C ASP A 35 -4.00 12.73 -6.34
N ALA A 36 -2.94 13.45 -6.01
CA ALA A 36 -2.54 13.69 -4.64
C ALA A 36 -3.64 14.44 -3.87
N SER A 37 -3.91 14.01 -2.63
CA SER A 37 -4.92 14.62 -1.78
C SER A 37 -4.51 14.62 -0.31
N VAL A 38 -5.13 15.51 0.48
CA VAL A 38 -5.02 15.47 1.94
C VAL A 38 -6.07 14.48 2.45
N SER A 39 -5.62 13.32 2.91
CA SER A 39 -6.47 12.23 3.38
C SER A 39 -5.90 11.56 4.64
N HIS A 40 -6.50 10.46 5.07
CA HIS A 40 -5.92 9.63 6.11
C HIS A 40 -4.53 9.15 5.69
N PRO A 41 -3.50 9.20 6.56
CA PRO A 41 -2.10 8.92 6.19
C PRO A 41 -1.86 7.48 5.71
N PHE A 42 -2.78 6.58 6.06
CA PHE A 42 -2.68 5.15 5.75
C PHE A 42 -3.29 4.75 4.42
N PHE A 43 -3.88 5.68 3.67
CA PHE A 43 -4.42 5.37 2.33
C PHE A 43 -3.32 4.94 1.36
N SER A 44 -2.14 5.55 1.46
CA SER A 44 -1.01 5.21 0.59
C SER A 44 -0.45 3.82 0.86
N THR A 45 -0.67 3.24 2.04
CA THR A 45 -0.16 1.90 2.39
C THR A 45 -0.80 0.83 1.50
N ARG A 46 -2.06 1.01 1.08
CA ARG A 46 -2.73 0.05 0.20
C ARG A 46 -2.05 -0.08 -1.16
N ILE A 47 -1.49 1.00 -1.68
CA ILE A 47 -0.74 0.98 -2.95
C ILE A 47 0.53 0.15 -2.81
N PHE A 48 1.21 0.26 -1.67
CA PHE A 48 2.37 -0.56 -1.37
C PHE A 48 2.00 -2.04 -1.28
N TRP A 49 0.93 -2.38 -0.56
CA TRP A 49 0.46 -3.77 -0.48
C TRP A 49 0.04 -4.34 -1.84
N HIS A 50 -0.60 -3.53 -2.68
CA HIS A 50 -0.95 -3.94 -4.03
C HIS A 50 0.29 -4.20 -4.90
N ALA A 51 1.35 -3.40 -4.76
CA ALA A 51 2.60 -3.64 -5.49
C ALA A 51 3.32 -4.92 -5.06
N LEU A 52 3.05 -5.42 -3.85
CA LEU A 52 3.57 -6.71 -3.40
C LEU A 52 2.89 -7.90 -4.07
N ASP A 53 1.70 -7.72 -4.64
CA ASP A 53 0.95 -8.77 -5.35
C ASP A 53 1.75 -9.32 -6.54
N ASP A 54 2.52 -8.45 -7.21
CA ASP A 54 3.42 -8.83 -8.31
C ASP A 54 4.59 -9.73 -7.86
N LEU A 55 4.85 -9.84 -6.55
CA LEU A 55 6.03 -10.53 -6.00
C LEU A 55 5.72 -11.92 -5.43
N ILE A 56 4.45 -12.32 -5.39
CA ILE A 56 3.98 -13.51 -4.69
C ILE A 56 3.09 -14.37 -5.57
N HIS A 57 2.88 -15.62 -5.16
CA HIS A 57 2.12 -16.59 -5.96
C HIS A 57 0.74 -16.94 -5.37
N ASP A 58 0.49 -16.60 -4.10
CA ASP A 58 -0.74 -16.94 -3.37
C ASP A 58 -1.24 -15.80 -2.46
N GLU A 59 -2.56 -15.66 -2.36
CA GLU A 59 -3.22 -14.63 -1.55
C GLU A 59 -2.99 -14.79 -0.04
N THR A 60 -2.75 -16.02 0.45
CA THR A 60 -2.43 -16.27 1.85
C THR A 60 -1.00 -15.83 2.17
N GLU A 61 -0.08 -16.07 1.23
CA GLU A 61 1.30 -15.57 1.29
C GLU A 61 1.32 -14.04 1.31
N TRP A 62 0.50 -13.40 0.47
CA TRP A 62 0.28 -11.95 0.48
C TRP A 62 -0.08 -11.46 1.88
N LEU A 63 -1.13 -12.04 2.46
CA LEU A 63 -1.67 -11.61 3.73
C LEU A 63 -0.66 -11.83 4.86
N GLY A 64 0.10 -12.93 4.80
CA GLY A 64 1.22 -13.21 5.69
C GLY A 64 2.26 -12.10 5.66
N MET A 65 2.74 -11.75 4.46
CA MET A 65 3.73 -10.70 4.26
C MET A 65 3.21 -9.32 4.70
N VAL A 66 1.97 -8.96 4.36
CA VAL A 66 1.34 -7.71 4.82
C VAL A 66 1.27 -7.67 6.34
N ASN A 67 0.91 -8.77 7.00
CA ASN A 67 0.87 -8.86 8.46
C ASN A 67 2.24 -8.72 9.09
N GLU A 68 3.28 -9.23 8.44
CA GLU A 68 4.67 -9.14 8.89
C GLU A 68 5.25 -7.73 8.77
N PHE A 69 5.03 -7.03 7.65
CA PHE A 69 5.56 -5.68 7.45
C PHE A 69 4.77 -4.60 8.21
N ARG A 70 3.52 -4.86 8.56
CA ARG A 70 2.63 -3.88 9.19
C ARG A 70 3.20 -3.24 10.46
N PRO A 71 3.73 -3.98 11.46
CA PRO A 71 4.26 -3.39 12.67
C PRO A 71 5.44 -2.44 12.40
N PHE A 72 6.29 -2.77 11.42
CA PHE A 72 7.41 -1.92 11.02
C PHE A 72 6.93 -0.62 10.36
N TYR A 73 5.89 -0.68 9.54
CA TYR A 73 5.27 0.53 8.98
C TYR A 73 4.64 1.41 10.06
N LEU A 74 4.06 0.81 11.11
CA LEU A 74 3.38 1.54 12.19
C LEU A 74 4.31 2.09 13.26
N GLU A 75 5.50 1.54 13.45
CA GLU A 75 6.46 1.97 14.50
C GLU A 75 6.68 3.50 14.53
N PRO A 76 6.93 4.20 13.40
CA PRO A 76 7.15 5.64 13.41
C PRO A 76 5.91 6.46 13.82
N TRP A 77 4.73 5.87 13.74
CA TRP A 77 3.45 6.50 14.08
C TRP A 77 3.10 6.37 15.56
N THR A 78 3.81 5.53 16.32
CA THR A 78 3.57 5.29 17.76
C THR A 78 3.74 6.53 18.63
N LYS A 79 4.38 7.59 18.10
CA LYS A 79 4.42 8.91 18.72
C LYS A 79 3.05 9.62 18.78
N PHE A 80 2.07 9.16 18.00
CA PHE A 80 0.73 9.79 17.90
C PHE A 80 -0.39 8.97 18.57
N ALA A 81 -0.29 7.65 18.59
CA ALA A 81 -1.28 6.75 19.19
C ALA A 81 -0.65 5.39 19.53
N SER A 82 -1.34 4.57 20.32
CA SER A 82 -0.85 3.23 20.65
C SER A 82 -0.82 2.31 19.42
N ILE A 83 0.06 1.29 19.43
CA ILE A 83 0.16 0.34 18.32
C ILE A 83 -1.18 -0.34 18.00
N THR A 84 -2.00 -0.61 19.02
CA THR A 84 -3.33 -1.21 18.86
C THR A 84 -4.32 -0.28 18.16
N GLU A 85 -4.33 1.01 18.52
CA GLU A 85 -5.17 2.02 17.85
C GLU A 85 -4.73 2.22 16.41
N LEU A 86 -3.42 2.26 16.17
CA LEU A 86 -2.82 2.41 14.85
C LEU A 86 -3.13 1.20 13.94
N ASP A 87 -3.01 -0.03 14.45
CA ASP A 87 -3.37 -1.25 13.70
C ASP A 87 -4.85 -1.23 13.30
N LYS A 88 -5.73 -0.86 14.23
CA LYS A 88 -7.16 -0.71 13.93
C LYS A 88 -7.42 0.34 12.86
N ALA A 89 -6.80 1.51 12.99
CA ALA A 89 -6.94 2.59 12.03
C ALA A 89 -6.40 2.21 10.64
N LEU A 90 -5.27 1.50 10.58
CA LEU A 90 -4.68 1.01 9.35
C LEU A 90 -5.60 0.01 8.65
N ARG A 91 -6.15 -0.97 9.36
CA ARG A 91 -7.09 -1.96 8.78
C ARG A 91 -8.34 -1.33 8.19
N LEU A 92 -8.91 -0.34 8.89
CA LEU A 92 -10.06 0.41 8.36
C LEU A 92 -9.67 1.25 7.15
N SER A 93 -8.50 1.89 7.22
CA SER A 93 -7.98 2.71 6.13
C SER A 93 -7.69 1.88 4.89
N ASP A 94 -7.23 0.63 5.04
CA ASP A 94 -6.90 -0.26 3.94
C ASP A 94 -8.15 -0.61 3.10
N GLU A 95 -9.27 -0.91 3.76
CA GLU A 95 -10.56 -1.13 3.09
C GLU A 95 -11.08 0.17 2.44
N LEU A 96 -10.99 1.31 3.14
CA LEU A 96 -11.43 2.60 2.60
C LEU A 96 -10.55 3.09 1.45
N ALA A 97 -9.27 2.76 1.43
CA ALA A 97 -8.34 3.11 0.37
C ALA A 97 -8.77 2.49 -0.96
N CYS A 98 -9.23 1.23 -0.97
CA CYS A 98 -9.80 0.61 -2.17
C CYS A 98 -10.99 1.40 -2.72
N VAL A 99 -11.92 1.80 -1.86
CA VAL A 99 -13.10 2.57 -2.27
C VAL A 99 -12.69 3.93 -2.81
N GLN A 100 -11.79 4.63 -2.10
CA GLN A 100 -11.26 5.92 -2.53
C GLN A 100 -10.57 5.80 -3.89
N ARG A 101 -9.82 4.73 -4.13
CA ARG A 101 -9.13 4.51 -5.40
C ARG A 101 -10.06 4.18 -6.54
N ALA A 102 -11.08 3.35 -6.30
CA ALA A 102 -12.12 3.08 -7.27
C ALA A 102 -12.81 4.38 -7.71
N LEU A 103 -13.15 5.25 -6.75
CA LEU A 103 -13.74 6.56 -7.00
C LEU A 103 -12.78 7.50 -7.74
N SER A 104 -11.51 7.55 -7.36
CA SER A 104 -10.52 8.38 -8.07
C SER A 104 -10.38 7.98 -9.52
N TRP A 105 -10.32 6.67 -9.80
CA TRP A 105 -10.27 6.17 -11.18
C TRP A 105 -11.54 6.53 -11.94
N HIS A 106 -12.70 6.28 -11.36
CA HIS A 106 -13.98 6.51 -12.00
C HIS A 106 -14.28 7.99 -12.27
N LEU A 107 -13.99 8.88 -11.31
CA LEU A 107 -14.38 10.29 -11.37
C LEU A 107 -13.33 11.18 -12.02
N TYR A 108 -12.04 10.88 -11.85
CA TYR A 108 -10.97 11.84 -12.18
C TYR A 108 -9.86 11.27 -13.09
N LEU A 109 -9.53 9.98 -13.03
CA LEU A 109 -8.43 9.45 -13.85
C LEU A 109 -8.92 8.93 -15.21
N THR A 110 -9.89 8.01 -15.24
CA THR A 110 -10.41 7.43 -16.48
C THR A 110 -11.06 8.47 -17.41
N PRO A 111 -11.90 9.41 -16.93
CA PRO A 111 -12.55 10.38 -17.81
C PRO A 111 -11.57 11.30 -18.57
N TYR A 112 -10.39 11.56 -17.99
CA TYR A 112 -9.37 12.45 -18.53
C TYR A 112 -8.13 11.71 -19.07
N SER A 113 -8.12 10.38 -18.99
CA SER A 113 -7.07 9.55 -19.57
C SER A 113 -7.13 9.58 -21.10
N GLN A 114 -5.94 9.58 -21.73
CA GLN A 114 -5.80 9.39 -23.17
C GLN A 114 -6.04 7.94 -23.58
N ASN A 115 -5.87 7.00 -22.65
CA ASN A 115 -6.04 5.55 -22.85
C ASN A 115 -7.24 5.07 -22.01
N LYS A 116 -8.45 5.48 -22.37
CA LYS A 116 -9.66 5.15 -21.60
C LYS A 116 -9.90 3.64 -21.52
N ASP A 117 -9.77 2.95 -22.65
CA ASP A 117 -10.03 1.52 -22.76
C ASP A 117 -9.07 0.69 -21.87
N GLU A 118 -7.81 1.12 -21.72
CA GLU A 118 -6.84 0.47 -20.84
C GLU A 118 -7.13 0.68 -19.34
N ASN A 119 -7.91 1.71 -19.01
CA ASN A 119 -8.12 2.16 -17.62
C ASN A 119 -9.56 1.97 -17.13
N ASP A 120 -10.48 1.52 -17.98
CA ASP A 120 -11.91 1.41 -17.65
C ASP A 120 -12.18 0.34 -16.57
N ASP A 121 -11.34 -0.69 -16.52
CA ASP A 121 -11.44 -1.75 -15.51
C ASP A 121 -10.83 -1.38 -14.15
N ARG A 122 -10.07 -0.27 -14.05
CA ARG A 122 -9.37 0.13 -12.82
C ARG A 122 -10.31 0.32 -11.63
N PRO A 123 -11.48 0.98 -11.74
CA PRO A 123 -12.43 1.06 -10.63
C PRO A 123 -12.88 -0.32 -10.14
N ALA A 124 -13.20 -1.22 -11.07
CA ALA A 124 -13.63 -2.57 -10.73
C ALA A 124 -12.50 -3.38 -10.06
N GLN A 125 -11.26 -3.24 -10.54
CA GLN A 125 -10.08 -3.86 -9.93
C GLN A 125 -9.96 -3.51 -8.43
N TRP A 126 -10.05 -2.23 -8.07
CA TRP A 126 -9.96 -1.80 -6.67
C TRP A 126 -11.10 -2.31 -5.79
N LEU A 127 -12.31 -2.44 -6.34
CA LEU A 127 -13.43 -3.02 -5.62
C LEU A 127 -13.29 -4.54 -5.46
N ARG A 128 -12.75 -5.27 -6.44
CA ARG A 128 -12.45 -6.70 -6.30
C ARG A 128 -11.44 -6.96 -5.19
N LEU A 129 -10.37 -6.18 -5.18
CA LEU A 129 -9.32 -6.20 -4.15
C LEU A 129 -9.87 -5.96 -2.73
N LEU A 130 -10.92 -5.14 -2.58
CA LEU A 130 -11.63 -4.98 -1.31
C LEU A 130 -12.37 -6.27 -0.93
N LEU A 131 -13.11 -6.87 -1.86
CA LEU A 131 -13.91 -8.06 -1.63
C LEU A 131 -13.04 -9.29 -1.33
N GLU A 132 -11.95 -9.47 -2.07
CA GLU A 132 -10.95 -10.54 -1.86
C GLU A 132 -10.34 -10.41 -0.47
N TYR A 133 -9.89 -9.21 -0.10
CA TYR A 133 -9.38 -8.96 1.25
C TYR A 133 -10.39 -9.34 2.34
N ARG A 134 -11.65 -8.93 2.19
CA ARG A 134 -12.71 -9.25 3.17
C ARG A 134 -12.98 -10.74 3.25
N SER A 135 -12.98 -11.44 2.12
CA SER A 135 -13.08 -12.90 2.06
C SER A 135 -11.95 -13.57 2.85
N LEU A 136 -10.69 -13.15 2.61
CA LEU A 136 -9.51 -13.67 3.30
C LEU A 136 -9.55 -13.47 4.82
N VAL A 137 -10.10 -12.35 5.29
CA VAL A 137 -10.21 -12.06 6.74
C VAL A 137 -11.55 -12.50 7.36
N GLY A 138 -12.42 -13.18 6.60
CA GLY A 138 -13.70 -13.71 7.08
C GLY A 138 -14.77 -12.65 7.42
N LYS A 139 -14.87 -11.59 6.61
CA LYS A 139 -15.79 -10.44 6.79
C LYS A 139 -16.84 -10.30 5.68
#